data_AF-A0A7W0JKK6-F1
#
_entry.id   AF-A0A7W0JKK6-F1
#
_cell.length_a   1.000
_cell.length_b   1.000
_cell.length_c   1.000
_cell.angle_alpha   90.00
_cell.angle_beta   90.00
_cell.angle_gamma   90.00
#
_symmetry.space_group_name_H-M   'P 1'
#
loop_
_entity.id
_entity.type
_entity.pdbx_description
1 polymer ?
#
loop_
_entity_poly.entity_id
_entity_poly.type
_entity_poly.pdbx_seq_one_letter_code
_entity_poly.pdbx_strand_id
1 'polypeptide(L)'
;MRIAQRPRSFVRVVGPDAEEYLNRMVSNDVAALGLHEACDALLLTPKARIVAPLVVLRRSHDDFLLLTEPELGERVRAELVRSRFAAKAEIELEPHTSHVVFGGEGIATAAYGKPAAEVL
;
A
#
# COMPACT_ATOMS: atom_id res chain seq x y z
N MET A 1 -8.02 20.42 -15.65
CA MET A 1 -7.53 19.31 -14.80
C MET A 1 -7.40 18.06 -15.68
N ARG A 2 -6.24 17.41 -15.72
CA ARG A 2 -6.05 16.17 -16.51
C ARG A 2 -6.17 14.98 -15.58
N ILE A 3 -6.96 14.00 -15.96
CA ILE A 3 -7.23 12.78 -15.18
C ILE A 3 -6.97 11.58 -16.09
N ALA A 4 -6.37 10.52 -15.56
CA ALA A 4 -6.21 9.26 -16.25
C ALA A 4 -6.43 8.10 -15.26
N GLN A 5 -6.99 6.99 -15.73
CA GLN A 5 -7.10 5.79 -14.91
C GLN A 5 -5.71 5.24 -14.59
N ARG A 6 -5.50 4.82 -13.35
CA ARG A 6 -4.29 4.13 -12.88
C ARG A 6 -4.69 2.76 -12.35
N PRO A 7 -4.61 1.70 -13.17
CA PRO A 7 -4.89 0.35 -12.71
C PRO A 7 -4.01 -0.01 -11.51
N ARG A 8 -4.62 -0.55 -10.46
CA ARG A 8 -3.97 -0.98 -9.22
C ARG A 8 -4.64 -2.26 -8.73
N SER A 9 -3.91 -3.04 -7.95
CA SER A 9 -4.53 -3.97 -7.00
C SER A 9 -4.32 -3.45 -5.58
N PHE A 10 -5.23 -3.85 -4.69
CA PHE A 10 -5.34 -3.28 -3.36
C PHE A 10 -5.46 -4.40 -2.33
N VAL A 11 -4.64 -4.32 -1.28
CA VAL A 11 -4.66 -5.26 -0.16
C VAL A 11 -4.89 -4.46 1.10
N ARG A 12 -6.01 -4.70 1.79
CA ARG A 12 -6.29 -4.14 3.10
C ARG A 12 -5.57 -4.94 4.17
N VAL A 13 -4.94 -4.25 5.12
CA VAL A 13 -4.40 -4.82 6.34
C VAL A 13 -4.99 -4.06 7.52
N VAL A 14 -5.85 -4.72 8.30
CA VAL A 14 -6.57 -4.09 9.42
C VAL A 14 -6.38 -4.86 10.72
N GLY A 15 -6.37 -4.18 11.85
CA GLY A 15 -6.41 -4.77 13.18
C GLY A 15 -5.35 -4.20 14.12
N PRO A 16 -5.45 -4.50 15.43
CA PRO A 16 -4.64 -3.82 16.44
C PRO A 16 -3.13 -4.01 16.27
N ASP A 17 -2.69 -5.07 15.59
CA ASP A 17 -1.26 -5.34 15.35
C ASP A 17 -0.82 -4.93 13.93
N ALA A 18 -1.70 -4.29 13.13
CA ALA A 18 -1.45 -4.02 11.70
C ALA A 18 -0.22 -3.13 11.44
N GLU A 19 -0.02 -2.08 12.24
CA GLU A 19 1.13 -1.18 12.09
C GLU A 19 2.45 -1.92 12.37
N GLU A 20 2.58 -2.55 13.55
CA GLU A 20 3.80 -3.27 13.93
C GLU A 20 4.10 -4.39 12.93
N TYR A 21 3.06 -5.13 12.54
CA TYR A 21 3.16 -6.18 11.54
C TYR A 21 3.68 -5.64 10.20
N LEU A 22 3.04 -4.61 9.63
CA LEU A 22 3.44 -4.04 8.35
C LEU A 22 4.85 -3.45 8.39
N ASN A 23 5.22 -2.76 9.48
CA ASN A 23 6.52 -2.13 9.64
C ASN A 23 7.68 -3.15 9.59
N ARG A 24 7.40 -4.42 9.92
CA ARG A 24 8.37 -5.53 9.82
C ARG A 24 8.39 -6.19 8.45
N MET A 25 7.33 -6.00 7.65
CA MET A 25 7.15 -6.67 6.37
C MET A 25 7.64 -5.86 5.17
N VAL A 26 7.59 -4.53 5.26
CA VAL A 26 7.92 -3.64 4.14
C VAL A 26 9.23 -2.90 4.38
N SER A 27 9.83 -2.39 3.31
CA SER A 27 11.15 -1.75 3.35
C SER A 27 11.17 -0.30 3.85
N ASN A 28 10.04 0.24 4.32
CA ASN A 28 9.93 1.63 4.75
C ASN A 28 9.22 1.72 6.11
N ASP A 29 9.41 2.83 6.81
CA ASP A 29 8.85 3.06 8.14
C ASP A 29 7.35 3.39 8.04
N VAL A 30 6.51 2.42 8.35
CA VAL A 30 5.05 2.55 8.36
C VAL A 30 4.59 3.26 9.63
N ALA A 31 5.33 3.13 10.74
CA ALA A 31 4.98 3.76 12.01
C ALA A 31 5.19 5.29 11.96
N ALA A 32 6.07 5.78 11.08
CA ALA A 32 6.26 7.20 10.82
C ALA A 32 5.11 7.88 10.07
N LEU A 33 4.16 7.11 9.47
CA LEU A 33 3.04 7.68 8.73
C LEU A 33 1.99 8.28 9.68
N GLY A 34 1.65 9.55 9.42
CA GLY A 34 0.44 10.18 9.94
C GLY A 34 -0.84 9.62 9.32
N LEU A 35 -2.00 10.03 9.86
CA LEU A 35 -3.29 9.66 9.28
C LEU A 35 -3.44 10.24 7.86
N HIS A 36 -3.89 9.41 6.93
CA HIS A 36 -4.03 9.73 5.50
C HIS A 36 -2.71 10.02 4.77
N GLU A 37 -1.57 9.78 5.41
CA GLU A 37 -0.27 9.80 4.76
C GLU A 37 0.04 8.45 4.10
N ALA A 38 0.95 8.50 3.13
CA ALA A 38 1.39 7.33 2.42
C ALA A 38 2.90 7.36 2.16
N CYS A 39 3.50 6.18 2.04
CA CYS A 39 4.89 6.03 1.61
C CYS A 39 5.05 4.93 0.56
N ASP A 40 6.07 5.09 -0.29
CA ASP A 40 6.55 4.01 -1.16
C ASP A 40 7.31 2.99 -0.32
N ALA A 41 7.06 1.70 -0.57
CA ALA A 41 7.77 0.62 0.08
C ALA A 41 7.92 -0.60 -0.84
N LEU A 42 8.79 -1.52 -0.47
CA LEU A 42 8.91 -2.82 -1.14
C LEU A 42 8.48 -3.91 -0.16
N LEU A 43 7.67 -4.86 -0.64
CA LEU A 43 7.52 -6.15 0.03
C LEU A 43 8.65 -7.06 -0.44
N LEU A 44 9.40 -7.62 0.50
CA LEU A 44 10.55 -8.45 0.22
C LEU A 44 10.35 -9.87 0.75
N THR A 45 11.02 -10.81 0.11
CA THR A 45 11.25 -12.13 0.71
C THR A 45 12.26 -12.02 1.86
N PRO A 46 12.35 -13.03 2.76
CA PRO A 46 13.39 -13.08 3.79
C PRO A 46 14.83 -13.04 3.26
N LYS A 47 15.04 -13.35 1.97
CA LYS A 47 16.33 -13.27 1.27
C LYS A 47 16.51 -11.96 0.48
N ALA A 48 15.79 -10.90 0.85
CA ALA A 48 15.82 -9.57 0.23
C ALA A 48 15.50 -9.51 -1.27
N ARG A 49 14.86 -10.56 -1.83
CA ARG A 49 14.31 -10.49 -3.20
C ARG A 49 12.99 -9.74 -3.20
N ILE A 50 12.79 -8.89 -4.20
CA ILE A 50 11.55 -8.11 -4.36
C ILE A 50 10.39 -9.05 -4.67
N VAL A 51 9.30 -8.90 -3.91
CA VAL A 51 8.00 -9.52 -4.18
C VAL A 51 7.12 -8.54 -4.94
N ALA A 52 6.99 -7.30 -4.46
CA ALA A 52 6.21 -6.26 -5.12
C ALA A 52 6.64 -4.85 -4.66
N PRO A 53 6.57 -3.84 -5.54
CA PRO A 53 6.51 -2.45 -5.12
C PRO A 53 5.12 -2.11 -4.57
N LEU A 54 5.07 -1.35 -3.48
CA LEU A 54 3.86 -0.96 -2.78
C LEU A 54 3.82 0.55 -2.57
N VAL A 55 2.61 1.10 -2.54
CA VAL A 55 2.32 2.34 -1.79
C VAL A 55 1.51 1.93 -0.56
N VAL A 56 1.99 2.28 0.63
CA VAL A 56 1.29 2.03 1.90
C VAL A 56 0.54 3.28 2.28
N LEU A 57 -0.79 3.23 2.33
CA LEU A 57 -1.64 4.32 2.79
C LEU A 57 -2.16 4.01 4.20
N ARG A 58 -1.97 4.92 5.15
CA ARG A 58 -2.57 4.82 6.49
C ARG A 58 -3.97 5.44 6.49
N ARG A 59 -5.03 4.65 6.66
CA ARG A 59 -6.42 5.12 6.67
C ARG A 59 -6.95 5.43 8.07
N SER A 60 -6.49 4.67 9.08
CA SER A 60 -6.76 4.91 10.50
C SER A 60 -5.53 4.52 11.34
N HIS A 61 -5.70 4.44 12.67
CA HIS A 61 -4.66 3.92 13.56
C HIS A 61 -4.28 2.46 13.22
N ASP A 62 -5.27 1.66 12.84
CA ASP A 62 -5.19 0.20 12.69
C ASP A 62 -5.68 -0.31 11.32
N ASP A 63 -5.91 0.59 10.35
CA ASP A 63 -6.34 0.27 8.98
C ASP A 63 -5.37 0.86 7.96
N PHE A 64 -4.76 -0.02 7.17
CA PHE A 64 -3.82 0.32 6.11
C PHE A 64 -4.28 -0.28 4.78
N LEU A 65 -4.08 0.48 3.70
CA LEU A 65 -4.35 0.04 2.34
C LEU A 65 -3.05 0.01 1.54
N LEU A 66 -2.72 -1.15 0.98
CA LEU A 66 -1.55 -1.35 0.15
C LEU A 66 -1.94 -1.31 -1.32
N LEU A 67 -1.37 -0.40 -2.09
CA LEU A 67 -1.57 -0.29 -3.53
C LEU A 67 -0.38 -0.93 -4.25
N THR A 68 -0.64 -1.83 -5.19
CA THR A 68 0.39 -2.52 -5.99
C THR A 68 -0.04 -2.61 -7.45
N GLU A 69 0.81 -3.15 -8.32
CA GLU A 69 0.43 -3.45 -9.71
C GLU A 69 -0.74 -4.46 -9.78
N PRO A 70 -1.65 -4.34 -10.77
CA PRO A 70 -2.88 -5.14 -10.87
C PRO A 70 -2.69 -6.65 -10.71
N GLU A 71 -1.62 -7.18 -11.29
CA GLU A 71 -1.29 -8.61 -11.31
C GLU A 71 -0.66 -9.13 -10.02
N LEU A 72 -0.27 -8.24 -9.09
CA LEU A 72 0.48 -8.60 -7.88
C LEU A 72 -0.37 -8.72 -6.63
N GLY A 73 -1.65 -8.32 -6.64
CA GLY A 73 -2.51 -8.29 -5.47
C GLY A 73 -2.58 -9.61 -4.69
N GLU A 74 -2.92 -10.70 -5.38
CA GLU A 74 -2.97 -12.03 -4.75
C GLU A 74 -1.60 -12.50 -4.24
N ARG A 75 -0.52 -12.17 -4.97
CA ARG A 75 0.84 -12.52 -4.57
C ARG A 75 1.23 -11.79 -3.28
N VAL A 76 0.94 -10.50 -3.19
CA VAL A 76 1.16 -9.66 -2.00
C VAL A 76 0.34 -10.18 -0.83
N ARG A 77 -0.97 -10.38 -1.02
CA ARG A 77 -1.86 -10.91 0.02
C ARG A 77 -1.36 -12.26 0.54
N ALA A 78 -1.03 -13.20 -0.35
CA ALA A 78 -0.57 -14.53 0.04
C ALA A 78 0.76 -14.50 0.81
N GLU A 79 1.68 -13.60 0.43
CA GLU A 79 2.97 -13.44 1.13
C GLU A 79 2.78 -12.84 2.52
N LEU A 80 1.90 -11.84 2.66
CA LEU A 80 1.56 -11.24 3.94
C LEU A 80 0.82 -12.24 4.84
N VAL A 81 -0.21 -12.94 4.34
CA VAL A 81 -0.94 -13.96 5.14
C VAL A 81 0.01 -15.04 5.65
N ARG A 82 0.94 -15.52 4.82
CA ARG A 82 1.95 -16.52 5.20
C ARG A 82 2.85 -16.04 6.33
N SER A 83 3.19 -14.76 6.34
CA SER A 83 4.11 -14.14 7.30
C SER A 83 3.41 -13.49 8.50
N ARG A 84 2.07 -13.57 8.57
CA ARG A 84 1.28 -12.96 9.64
C ARG A 84 1.51 -13.60 11.01
N PHE A 85 1.70 -14.91 11.05
CA PHE A 85 1.78 -15.69 12.30
C PHE A 85 0.63 -15.35 13.26
N ALA A 86 0.94 -14.93 14.49
CA ALA A 86 -0.03 -14.60 15.53
C ALA A 86 -0.47 -13.13 15.55
N ALA A 87 0.01 -12.29 14.61
CA ALA A 87 -0.40 -10.90 14.54
C ALA A 87 -1.91 -10.81 14.29
N LYS A 88 -2.61 -10.01 15.10
CA LYS A 88 -4.02 -9.69 14.98
C LYS A 88 -4.21 -8.66 13.86
N ALA A 89 -3.96 -9.11 12.64
CA ALA A 89 -4.18 -8.36 11.41
C ALA A 89 -4.99 -9.20 10.42
N GLU A 90 -6.12 -8.71 9.96
CA GLU A 90 -6.87 -9.26 8.83
C GLU A 90 -6.28 -8.72 7.53
N ILE A 91 -6.11 -9.59 6.53
CA ILE A 91 -5.39 -9.29 5.28
C ILE A 91 -6.21 -9.79 4.10
N GLU A 92 -6.80 -8.86 3.35
CA GLU A 92 -7.79 -9.16 2.32
C GLU A 92 -7.57 -8.32 1.05
N LEU A 93 -8.02 -8.82 -0.10
CA LEU A 93 -8.17 -7.96 -1.27
C LEU A 93 -9.35 -7.01 -1.04
N GLU A 94 -9.19 -5.74 -1.38
CA GLU A 94 -10.26 -4.75 -1.27
C GLU A 94 -10.45 -4.04 -2.62
N PRO A 95 -11.62 -4.10 -3.27
CA PRO A 95 -11.79 -3.49 -4.58
C PRO A 95 -11.82 -1.96 -4.50
N HIS A 96 -10.98 -1.30 -5.30
CA HIS A 96 -10.98 0.15 -5.49
C HIS A 96 -10.76 0.51 -6.95
N THR A 97 -11.12 1.74 -7.31
CA THR A 97 -10.66 2.37 -8.56
C THR A 97 -9.54 3.33 -8.20
N SER A 98 -8.57 3.55 -9.10
CA SER A 98 -7.57 4.62 -8.91
C SER A 98 -7.47 5.46 -10.17
N HIS A 99 -7.34 6.77 -9.96
CA HIS A 99 -7.10 7.76 -10.99
C HIS A 99 -5.90 8.61 -10.60
N VAL A 100 -5.08 8.95 -11.59
CA VAL A 100 -4.04 9.97 -11.46
C VAL A 100 -4.62 11.31 -11.88
N VAL A 101 -4.60 12.27 -10.96
CA VAL A 101 -5.03 13.65 -11.16
C VAL A 101 -3.81 14.56 -11.18
N PHE A 102 -3.61 15.27 -12.30
CA PHE A 102 -2.50 16.21 -12.45
C PHE A 102 -2.85 17.56 -11.82
N GLY A 103 -2.00 18.02 -10.88
CA GLY A 103 -2.24 19.24 -10.09
C GLY A 103 -3.38 19.13 -9.09
N GLY A 104 -3.76 17.91 -8.69
CA GLY A 104 -4.77 17.65 -7.66
C GLY A 104 -4.16 17.21 -6.33
N GLU A 105 -5.03 16.97 -5.35
CA GLU A 105 -4.69 16.44 -4.02
C GLU A 105 -5.04 14.95 -3.94
N GLY A 106 -4.34 14.22 -3.06
CA GLY A 106 -4.48 12.78 -2.88
C GLY A 106 -3.13 12.17 -2.50
N ILE A 107 -2.94 10.89 -2.84
CA ILE A 107 -1.68 10.19 -2.62
C ILE A 107 -0.65 10.72 -3.61
N ALA A 108 0.32 11.51 -3.13
CA ALA A 108 1.32 12.14 -4.00
C ALA A 108 2.13 11.09 -4.78
N THR A 109 2.37 11.34 -6.07
CA THR A 109 3.20 10.47 -6.92
C THR A 109 4.18 11.26 -7.77
N ALA A 110 5.44 10.82 -7.78
CA ALA A 110 6.51 11.42 -8.56
C ALA A 110 6.66 10.83 -9.99
N ALA A 111 5.86 9.82 -10.34
CA ALA A 111 6.05 8.99 -11.54
C ALA A 111 5.91 9.74 -12.89
N TYR A 112 5.36 10.96 -12.88
CA TYR A 112 4.95 11.67 -14.11
C TYR A 112 5.75 12.94 -14.41
N GLY A 113 6.84 13.21 -13.68
CA GLY A 113 7.72 14.36 -13.92
C GLY A 113 7.09 15.74 -13.67
N LYS A 114 5.88 15.76 -13.09
CA LYS A 114 5.15 16.96 -12.64
C LYS A 114 4.20 16.58 -11.51
N PRO A 115 3.73 17.54 -10.69
CA PRO A 115 2.83 17.25 -9.58
C PRO A 115 1.58 16.48 -10.03
N ALA A 116 1.40 15.31 -9.43
CA ALA A 116 0.27 14.44 -9.65
C ALA A 116 -0.05 13.69 -8.36
N ALA A 117 -1.33 13.36 -8.18
CA ALA A 117 -1.80 12.58 -7.05
C ALA A 117 -2.66 11.41 -7.55
N GLU A 118 -2.52 10.25 -6.92
CA GLU A 118 -3.48 9.16 -7.04
C GLU A 118 -4.67 9.41 -6.10
N VAL A 119 -5.87 9.25 -6.65
CA VAL A 119 -7.15 9.38 -5.95
C VAL A 119 -7.91 8.08 -6.13
N LEU A 120 -8.43 7.54 -5.02
CA LEU A 120 -9.18 6.31 -4.95
C LEU A 120 -10.69 6.56 -5.01
#